data_AF-A0A9D6FYI2-F1
#
_entry.id   AF-A0A9D6FYI2-F1
#
_cell.length_a   1.000
_cell.length_b   1.000
_cell.length_c   1.000
_cell.angle_alpha   90.00
_cell.angle_beta   90.00
_cell.angle_gamma   90.00
#
_symmetry.space_group_name_H-M   'P 1'
#
loop_
_entity.id
_entity.type
_entity.pdbx_description
1 polymer ?
#
loop_
_entity_poly.entity_id
_entity_poly.type
_entity_poly.pdbx_seq_one_letter_code
_entity_poly.pdbx_strand_id
1 'polypeptide(L)'
;MFEQIRRLVSSRASEESAASDAPAVAGQAAPSVLNVGGGLKSIAIPPRYAGWNQVLLDIKAAPGVDLVCDARRLGELPGERFDAVYCSHNLEHYYHHEVPRVLAGFGHVLKESGFCEIRVPDMQAVFEHASAAGEDLEATLYEAEAGPVSTLDVIYGFGEQIRRSGEPYYAHKTGFTALTLERALRQAGFAEVFVLRQPRFELRALALKRASTQPRRAKDAARALDALYDYGSGAWQLSQYAAAARAARAAIAIDATLPALHYLLGCALLDADHCQAAQGAFDQALALAPEYPLALQARLCAALARARHELAAGVLPRLAEAPAQRPQLVSIVICSARPEHLARASAAYDRAFAGVAHEVVAVRDARSLAEGYNRGLAASRGELVVFSHDDVDIAASDFAARLLKHMESADVVGVAGTSQAVTASWLGAGWLGLAGQIAVPGEDGRLTVTAFGSRLAAGAAQALDGVFLACRREAALKIGFDAETFDGWHGYDFDFSFRAHLAGCRCAVAGDLLLVHDSAGSFDSPHWRRYCERALAKHRRALPEGAGMPRQPQLYSVEVRSGAEWQLMTDYLL
;
A
#
# COMPACT_ATOMS: atom_id res chain seq x y z
N MET A 1 5.49 4.19 -3.23
CA MET A 1 4.10 4.42 -3.70
C MET A 1 3.65 5.88 -3.48
N PHE A 2 3.30 6.32 -2.27
CA PHE A 2 2.77 7.68 -2.04
C PHE A 2 3.71 8.80 -2.51
N GLU A 3 5.03 8.64 -2.38
CA GLU A 3 5.99 9.59 -2.97
C GLU A 3 6.00 9.59 -4.51
N GLN A 4 5.83 8.42 -5.16
CA GLN A 4 5.73 8.36 -6.62
C GLN A 4 4.45 9.04 -7.09
N ILE A 5 3.34 8.80 -6.38
CA ILE A 5 2.06 9.47 -6.62
C ILE A 5 2.18 10.97 -6.40
N ARG A 6 2.81 11.40 -5.31
CA ARG A 6 3.08 12.81 -5.02
C ARG A 6 3.90 13.45 -6.13
N ARG A 7 4.99 12.80 -6.57
CA ARG A 7 5.81 13.28 -7.70
C ARG A 7 4.99 13.43 -8.98
N LEU A 8 4.03 12.55 -9.25
CA LEU A 8 3.17 12.60 -10.42
C LEU A 8 2.11 13.71 -10.33
N VAL A 9 1.51 13.93 -9.15
CA VAL A 9 0.65 15.10 -8.88
C VAL A 9 1.44 16.39 -9.04
N SER A 10 2.68 16.44 -8.53
CA SER A 10 3.56 17.60 -8.66
C SER A 10 4.08 17.82 -10.10
N SER A 11 4.38 16.76 -10.86
CA SER A 11 4.94 16.86 -12.21
C SER A 11 3.88 17.23 -13.25
N ARG A 12 2.67 16.67 -13.17
CA ARG A 12 1.61 16.98 -14.15
C ARG A 12 1.10 18.42 -14.01
N ALA A 13 1.04 18.92 -12.77
CA ALA A 13 0.81 20.33 -12.49
C ALA A 13 1.88 21.27 -13.09
N SER A 14 3.10 20.78 -13.29
CA SER A 14 4.19 21.53 -13.92
C SER A 14 4.19 21.41 -15.46
N GLU A 15 3.72 20.29 -16.01
CA GLU A 15 3.62 20.06 -17.47
C GLU A 15 2.45 20.84 -18.11
N GLU A 16 1.30 20.96 -17.44
CA GLU A 16 0.20 21.83 -17.91
C GLU A 16 0.57 23.32 -17.86
N SER A 17 1.50 23.71 -16.97
CA SER A 17 2.10 25.05 -16.97
C SER A 17 3.03 25.28 -18.18
N ALA A 18 3.52 24.22 -18.83
CA ALA A 18 4.43 24.30 -19.97
C ALA A 18 3.70 24.17 -21.32
N ALA A 19 2.49 23.59 -21.34
CA ALA A 19 1.67 23.41 -22.54
C ALA A 19 0.88 24.66 -22.99
N SER A 20 1.00 25.79 -22.25
CA SER A 20 0.61 27.10 -22.77
C SER A 20 1.81 27.69 -23.51
N ASP A 21 1.73 27.91 -24.81
CA ASP A 21 2.74 28.54 -25.71
C ASP A 21 3.06 30.01 -25.35
N ALA A 22 3.10 30.35 -24.07
CA ALA A 22 3.73 31.57 -23.58
C ALA A 22 5.16 31.21 -23.14
N PRO A 23 6.19 31.94 -23.60
CA PRO A 23 7.57 31.65 -23.25
C PRO A 23 7.72 31.58 -21.73
N ALA A 24 8.44 30.56 -21.24
CA ALA A 24 8.76 30.41 -19.82
C ALA A 24 9.44 31.70 -19.31
N VAL A 25 8.68 32.53 -18.60
CA VAL A 25 9.20 33.77 -18.02
C VAL A 25 10.10 33.40 -16.86
N ALA A 26 11.41 33.37 -17.12
CA ALA A 26 12.44 33.46 -16.11
C ALA A 26 12.23 34.76 -15.32
N GLY A 27 11.83 34.65 -14.05
CA GLY A 27 11.60 35.80 -13.16
C GLY A 27 10.39 35.72 -12.22
N GLN A 28 9.75 34.57 -12.01
CA GLN A 28 8.60 34.49 -11.08
C GLN A 28 9.03 34.22 -9.63
N ALA A 29 8.53 35.05 -8.71
CA ALA A 29 8.81 34.95 -7.29
C ALA A 29 8.30 33.63 -6.69
N ALA A 30 9.09 33.02 -5.81
CA ALA A 30 8.71 31.82 -5.07
C ALA A 30 7.40 32.05 -4.28
N PRO A 31 6.54 31.02 -4.14
CA PRO A 31 5.35 31.12 -3.29
C PRO A 31 5.74 31.49 -1.86
N SER A 32 4.84 32.18 -1.15
CA SER A 32 5.10 32.62 0.22
C SER A 32 4.21 31.93 1.24
N VAL A 33 4.80 31.56 2.37
CA VAL A 33 4.09 31.05 3.55
C VAL A 33 4.33 31.98 4.74
N LEU A 34 3.24 32.42 5.37
CA LEU A 34 3.30 33.12 6.65
C LEU A 34 3.36 32.09 7.78
N ASN A 35 4.51 31.98 8.45
CA ASN A 35 4.68 31.12 9.62
C ASN A 35 4.36 31.92 10.90
N VAL A 36 3.18 31.69 11.48
CA VAL A 36 2.65 32.43 12.63
C VAL A 36 3.09 31.76 13.93
N GLY A 37 3.90 32.45 14.72
CA GLY A 37 4.36 31.95 16.01
C GLY A 37 5.38 30.81 15.91
N GLY A 38 6.09 30.70 14.79
CA GLY A 38 7.00 29.59 14.53
C GLY A 38 8.29 29.59 15.37
N GLY A 39 8.52 30.60 16.21
CA GLY A 39 9.70 30.75 17.07
C GLY A 39 11.00 31.06 16.31
N LEU A 40 11.48 30.12 15.50
CA LEU A 40 12.72 30.23 14.73
C LEU A 40 12.57 29.63 13.33
N LYS A 41 13.21 30.22 12.32
CA LYS A 41 13.23 29.67 10.95
C LYS A 41 13.94 28.31 10.83
N SER A 42 14.78 27.95 11.81
CA SER A 42 15.45 26.65 11.86
C SER A 42 14.52 25.51 12.25
N ILE A 43 13.37 25.80 12.87
CA ILE A 43 12.36 24.80 13.17
C ILE A 43 11.70 24.38 11.85
N ALA A 44 11.78 23.09 11.55
CA ALA A 44 11.27 22.55 10.30
C ALA A 44 9.75 22.77 10.20
N ILE A 45 9.33 23.35 9.06
CA ILE A 45 7.92 23.41 8.66
C ILE A 45 7.60 22.25 7.69
N PRO A 46 6.32 21.93 7.43
CA PRO A 46 5.95 20.81 6.58
C PRO A 46 6.70 20.79 5.24
N PRO A 47 7.19 19.62 4.77
CA PRO A 47 8.05 19.50 3.58
C PRO A 47 7.51 20.13 2.29
N ARG A 48 6.17 20.27 2.16
CA ARG A 48 5.51 20.97 1.04
C ARG A 48 5.97 22.41 0.84
N TYR A 49 6.43 23.06 1.91
CA TYR A 49 6.92 24.44 1.88
C TYR A 49 8.41 24.51 1.52
N ALA A 50 9.06 23.40 1.20
CA ALA A 50 10.45 23.40 0.74
C ALA A 50 10.59 24.31 -0.49
N GLY A 51 11.52 25.26 -0.44
CA GLY A 51 11.74 26.26 -1.49
C GLY A 51 10.73 27.42 -1.52
N TRP A 52 9.76 27.46 -0.60
CA TRP A 52 8.88 28.62 -0.45
C TRP A 52 9.58 29.74 0.31
N ASN A 53 9.20 30.98 0.03
CA ASN A 53 9.60 32.13 0.83
C ASN A 53 8.85 32.10 2.18
N GLN A 54 9.53 31.69 3.23
CA GLN A 54 9.00 31.68 4.59
C GLN A 54 9.12 33.07 5.22
N VAL A 55 7.98 33.65 5.60
CA VAL A 55 7.89 34.87 6.40
C VAL A 55 7.50 34.48 7.82
N LEU A 56 8.44 34.60 8.76
CA LEU A 56 8.23 34.32 10.18
C LEU A 56 7.58 35.54 10.85
N LEU A 57 6.39 35.33 11.41
CA LEU A 57 5.69 36.29 12.25
C LEU A 57 5.82 35.90 13.71
N ASP A 58 6.20 36.87 14.53
CA ASP A 58 6.21 36.76 15.99
C ASP A 58 5.66 38.04 16.63
N ILE A 59 5.15 37.94 17.85
CA ILE A 59 4.70 39.11 18.62
C ILE A 59 5.89 39.93 19.12
N LYS A 60 7.07 39.31 19.28
CA LYS A 60 8.30 39.94 19.78
C LYS A 60 9.34 40.03 18.67
N ALA A 61 10.06 41.15 18.64
CA ALA A 61 11.23 41.27 17.79
C ALA A 61 12.34 40.32 18.26
N ALA A 62 12.83 39.48 17.36
CA ALA A 62 13.94 38.56 17.60
C ALA A 62 14.73 38.30 16.30
N PRO A 63 15.99 37.82 16.38
CA PRO A 63 16.76 37.46 15.19
C PRO A 63 16.00 36.43 14.33
N GLY A 64 15.83 36.74 13.05
CA GLY A 64 15.14 35.87 12.08
C GLY A 64 13.62 36.06 11.98
N VAL A 65 13.00 36.90 12.81
CA VAL A 65 11.59 37.32 12.66
C VAL A 65 11.49 38.38 11.56
N ASP A 66 10.65 38.13 10.56
CA ASP A 66 10.46 39.04 9.42
C ASP A 66 9.32 40.04 9.66
N LEU A 67 8.34 39.66 10.49
CA LEU A 67 7.14 40.44 10.75
C LEU A 67 6.81 40.43 12.25
N VAL A 68 6.99 41.57 12.90
CA VAL A 68 6.60 41.74 14.31
C VAL A 68 5.16 42.21 14.36
N CYS A 69 4.24 41.31 14.73
CA CYS A 69 2.81 41.56 14.73
C CYS A 69 2.09 40.63 15.69
N ASP A 70 1.13 41.19 16.44
CA ASP A 70 0.14 40.38 17.16
C ASP A 70 -0.83 39.78 16.14
N ALA A 71 -1.00 38.45 16.13
CA ALA A 71 -1.85 37.79 15.13
C ALA A 71 -3.31 38.27 15.16
N ARG A 72 -3.79 38.81 16.30
CA ARG A 72 -5.13 39.44 16.42
C ARG A 72 -5.29 40.68 15.54
N ARG A 73 -4.17 41.26 15.09
CA ARG A 73 -4.08 42.47 14.25
C ARG A 73 -3.68 42.18 12.81
N LEU A 74 -3.64 40.91 12.39
CA LEU A 74 -3.35 40.55 10.99
C LEU A 74 -4.32 41.18 9.99
N GLY A 75 -5.57 41.44 10.39
CA GLY A 75 -6.55 42.16 9.57
C GLY A 75 -6.18 43.63 9.25
N GLU A 76 -5.20 44.20 9.97
CA GLU A 76 -4.71 45.57 9.73
C GLU A 76 -3.56 45.60 8.70
N LEU A 77 -2.98 44.45 8.36
CA LEU A 77 -1.96 44.34 7.32
C LEU A 77 -2.61 44.37 5.94
N PRO A 78 -1.84 44.62 4.85
CA PRO A 78 -2.37 44.44 3.51
C PRO A 78 -2.84 43.00 3.29
N GLY A 79 -4.04 42.84 2.73
CA GLY A 79 -4.63 41.53 2.43
C GLY A 79 -4.00 40.83 1.23
N GLU A 80 -4.37 39.57 1.01
CA GLU A 80 -4.01 38.78 -0.19
C GLU A 80 -2.50 38.66 -0.49
N ARG A 81 -1.68 38.59 0.56
CA ARG A 81 -0.22 38.58 0.45
C ARG A 81 0.40 37.19 0.34
N PHE A 82 -0.22 36.19 0.96
CA PHE A 82 0.39 34.88 1.16
C PHE A 82 -0.36 33.77 0.43
N ASP A 83 0.41 32.81 -0.10
CA ASP A 83 -0.14 31.60 -0.71
C ASP A 83 -0.59 30.60 0.37
N ALA A 84 0.08 30.61 1.53
CA ALA A 84 -0.29 29.80 2.69
C ALA A 84 -0.07 30.53 4.02
N VAL A 85 -0.84 30.14 5.04
CA VAL A 85 -0.59 30.47 6.45
C VAL A 85 -0.34 29.17 7.20
N TYR A 86 0.82 29.06 7.85
CA TYR A 86 1.16 27.95 8.72
C TYR A 86 1.16 28.44 10.17
N CYS A 87 0.40 27.78 11.05
CA CYS A 87 0.27 28.14 12.46
C CYS A 87 0.42 26.87 13.28
N SER A 88 1.53 26.72 13.99
CA SER A 88 1.85 25.49 14.73
C SER A 88 2.07 25.81 16.19
N HIS A 89 1.25 25.21 17.07
CA HIS A 89 1.28 25.43 18.50
C HIS A 89 1.31 26.92 18.87
N ASN A 90 0.36 27.68 18.31
CA ASN A 90 0.23 29.12 18.52
C ASN A 90 -1.22 29.56 18.78
N LEU A 91 -2.21 28.91 18.18
CA LEU A 91 -3.61 29.33 18.27
C LEU A 91 -4.20 29.16 19.68
N GLU A 92 -3.71 28.17 20.43
CA GLU A 92 -4.05 27.88 21.82
C GLU A 92 -3.57 28.96 22.81
N HIS A 93 -2.65 29.84 22.40
CA HIS A 93 -2.11 30.93 23.23
C HIS A 93 -3.00 32.19 23.25
N TYR A 94 -4.10 32.19 22.48
CA TYR A 94 -5.12 33.25 22.48
C TYR A 94 -6.32 32.86 23.33
N TYR A 95 -7.02 33.83 23.92
CA TYR A 95 -8.27 33.51 24.62
C TYR A 95 -9.31 33.02 23.63
N HIS A 96 -10.21 32.14 24.09
CA HIS A 96 -11.22 31.52 23.25
C HIS A 96 -12.03 32.52 22.39
N HIS A 97 -12.42 33.66 22.96
CA HIS A 97 -13.18 34.70 22.26
C HIS A 97 -12.36 35.52 21.24
N GLU A 98 -11.03 35.41 21.26
CA GLU A 98 -10.12 36.09 20.34
C GLU A 98 -9.77 35.22 19.12
N VAL A 99 -9.91 33.90 19.23
CA VAL A 99 -9.63 32.94 18.15
C VAL A 99 -10.33 33.32 16.84
N PRO A 100 -11.63 33.71 16.81
CA PRO A 100 -12.28 34.13 15.56
C PRO A 100 -11.58 35.32 14.90
N ARG A 101 -11.06 36.27 15.69
CA ARG A 101 -10.34 37.45 15.18
C ARG A 101 -9.01 37.07 14.54
N VAL A 102 -8.26 36.16 15.17
CA VAL A 102 -6.99 35.64 14.62
C VAL A 102 -7.23 34.91 13.31
N LEU A 103 -8.22 34.00 13.27
CA LEU A 103 -8.54 33.21 12.08
C LEU A 103 -9.08 34.08 10.93
N ALA A 104 -9.88 35.12 11.22
CA ALA A 104 -10.29 36.10 10.23
C ALA A 104 -9.08 36.86 9.65
N GLY A 105 -8.10 37.17 10.50
CA GLY A 105 -6.80 37.72 10.08
C GLY A 105 -6.05 36.79 9.13
N PHE A 106 -6.05 35.47 9.39
CA PHE A 106 -5.47 34.48 8.47
C PHE A 106 -6.16 34.51 7.10
N GLY A 107 -7.50 34.51 7.09
CA GLY A 107 -8.28 34.62 5.85
C GLY A 107 -8.01 35.91 5.07
N HIS A 108 -7.84 37.04 5.77
CA HIS A 108 -7.54 38.34 5.17
C HIS A 108 -6.19 38.38 4.44
N VAL A 109 -5.13 37.88 5.08
CA VAL A 109 -3.77 37.93 4.51
C VAL A 109 -3.52 36.85 3.46
N LEU A 110 -4.37 35.82 3.39
CA LEU A 110 -4.33 34.80 2.34
C LEU A 110 -4.87 35.35 1.02
N LYS A 111 -4.17 35.04 -0.08
CA LYS A 111 -4.71 35.17 -1.43
C LYS A 111 -6.01 34.37 -1.55
N GLU A 112 -6.88 34.75 -2.49
CA GLU A 112 -8.16 34.08 -2.74
C GLU A 112 -8.03 32.55 -2.93
N SER A 113 -6.92 32.11 -3.51
CA SER A 113 -6.65 30.70 -3.77
C SER A 113 -5.83 30.00 -2.69
N GLY A 114 -5.46 30.72 -1.63
CA GLY A 114 -4.60 30.24 -0.55
C GLY A 114 -5.30 29.31 0.44
N PHE A 115 -4.50 28.73 1.32
CA PHE A 115 -4.96 27.81 2.35
C PHE A 115 -4.21 28.05 3.67
N CYS A 116 -4.81 27.62 4.77
CA CYS A 116 -4.20 27.63 6.08
C CYS A 116 -3.97 26.20 6.57
N GLU A 117 -2.81 25.95 7.17
CA GLU A 117 -2.49 24.73 7.89
C GLU A 117 -2.23 25.05 9.36
N ILE A 118 -2.99 24.42 10.26
CA ILE A 118 -2.94 24.67 11.70
C ILE A 118 -2.60 23.39 12.45
N ARG A 119 -1.69 23.47 13.42
CA ARG A 119 -1.43 22.42 14.41
C ARG A 119 -1.67 22.95 15.82
N VAL A 120 -2.46 22.23 16.60
CA VAL A 120 -2.78 22.55 18.00
C VAL A 120 -2.93 21.25 18.80
N PRO A 121 -2.84 21.28 20.13
CA PRO A 121 -3.17 20.12 20.95
C PRO A 121 -4.60 19.60 20.73
N ASP A 122 -4.74 18.27 20.68
CA ASP A 122 -6.01 17.54 20.69
C ASP A 122 -6.49 17.33 22.13
N MET A 123 -7.24 18.30 22.64
CA MET A 123 -7.75 18.24 24.02
C MET A 123 -8.67 17.04 24.25
N GLN A 124 -9.38 16.59 23.22
CA GLN A 124 -10.22 15.40 23.33
C GLN A 124 -9.35 14.17 23.62
N ALA A 125 -8.26 14.00 22.86
CA ALA A 125 -7.31 12.90 23.09
C ALA A 125 -6.63 12.99 24.47
N VAL A 126 -6.25 14.20 24.90
CA VAL A 126 -5.62 14.42 26.21
C VAL A 126 -6.57 14.00 27.34
N PHE A 127 -7.83 14.44 27.29
CA PHE A 127 -8.82 14.08 28.31
C PHE A 127 -9.18 12.59 28.28
N GLU A 128 -9.33 12.00 27.10
CA GLU A 128 -9.55 10.55 26.95
C GLU A 128 -8.43 9.74 27.60
N HIS A 129 -7.18 10.11 27.34
CA HIS A 129 -6.02 9.41 27.91
C HIS A 129 -5.90 9.59 29.41
N ALA A 130 -5.91 10.83 29.90
CA ALA A 130 -5.80 11.12 31.34
C ALA A 130 -6.92 10.42 32.14
N SER A 131 -8.15 10.43 31.62
CA SER A 131 -9.27 9.75 32.26
C SER A 131 -9.15 8.22 32.21
N ALA A 132 -8.62 7.64 31.13
CA ALA A 132 -8.52 6.19 30.98
C ALA A 132 -7.33 5.59 31.76
N ALA A 133 -6.20 6.31 31.82
CA ALA A 133 -4.99 5.88 32.51
C ALA A 133 -5.13 6.00 34.04
N GLY A 134 -5.98 6.91 34.52
CA GLY A 134 -6.12 7.20 35.96
C GLY A 134 -4.83 7.80 36.55
N GLU A 135 -3.97 8.34 35.70
CA GLU A 135 -2.71 8.97 36.06
C GLU A 135 -2.92 10.39 36.58
N ASP A 136 -2.00 10.85 37.41
CA ASP A 136 -1.97 12.24 37.87
C ASP A 136 -1.72 13.20 36.68
N LEU A 137 -2.25 14.42 36.73
CA LEU A 137 -2.08 15.40 35.64
C LEU A 137 -0.61 15.86 35.47
N GLU A 138 0.22 15.69 36.51
CA GLU A 138 1.66 15.95 36.48
C GLU A 138 2.48 14.78 35.90
N ALA A 139 1.86 13.61 35.67
CA ALA A 139 2.55 12.48 35.05
C ALA A 139 2.99 12.81 33.62
N THR A 140 4.15 12.28 33.22
CA THR A 140 4.68 12.42 31.86
C THR A 140 3.74 11.77 30.85
N LEU A 141 3.12 12.59 30.01
CA LEU A 141 2.24 12.16 28.94
C LEU A 141 3.04 11.67 27.71
N TYR A 142 4.13 12.36 27.38
CA TYR A 142 5.09 11.92 26.35
C TYR A 142 6.45 12.63 26.47
N GLU A 143 7.47 12.06 25.83
CA GLU A 143 8.80 12.66 25.71
C GLU A 143 8.90 13.53 24.45
N ALA A 144 9.32 14.78 24.60
CA ALA A 144 9.65 15.71 23.53
C ALA A 144 11.16 16.04 23.54
N GLU A 145 11.68 16.64 22.47
CA GLU A 145 13.08 17.08 22.41
C GLU A 145 13.41 18.12 23.51
N ALA A 146 12.41 18.92 23.89
CA ALA A 146 12.53 19.90 24.96
C ALA A 146 12.45 19.30 26.38
N GLY A 147 12.14 18.00 26.51
CA GLY A 147 11.96 17.29 27.77
C GLY A 147 10.61 16.57 27.89
N PRO A 148 10.33 15.94 29.04
CA PRO A 148 9.05 15.30 29.32
C PRO A 148 7.94 16.33 29.38
N VAL A 149 6.79 16.01 28.78
CA VAL A 149 5.60 16.86 28.73
C VAL A 149 4.48 16.17 29.50
N SER A 150 3.92 16.84 30.51
CA SER A 150 2.79 16.35 31.31
C SER A 150 1.43 16.71 30.71
N THR A 151 0.36 16.16 31.27
CA THR A 151 -1.01 16.57 30.91
C THR A 151 -1.25 18.05 31.23
N LEU A 152 -0.75 18.55 32.37
CA LEU A 152 -0.83 19.97 32.71
C LEU A 152 -0.08 20.84 31.70
N ASP A 153 1.08 20.41 31.22
CA ASP A 153 1.85 21.16 30.23
C ASP A 153 1.10 21.32 28.89
N VAL A 154 0.35 20.30 28.48
CA VAL A 154 -0.48 20.40 27.26
C VAL A 154 -1.67 21.34 27.48
N ILE A 155 -2.29 21.33 28.67
CA ILE A 155 -3.47 22.14 28.97
C ILE A 155 -3.11 23.63 29.17
N TYR A 156 -2.04 23.91 29.91
CA TYR A 156 -1.68 25.25 30.39
C TYR A 156 -0.43 25.84 29.72
N GLY A 157 0.25 25.08 28.87
CA GLY A 157 1.51 25.44 28.25
C GLY A 157 2.70 24.85 29.00
N PHE A 158 3.82 24.65 28.30
CA PHE A 158 4.99 23.95 28.82
C PHE A 158 5.63 24.70 30.00
N GLY A 159 5.39 24.21 31.21
CA GLY A 159 5.71 24.88 32.47
C GLY A 159 7.19 25.16 32.64
N GLU A 160 8.06 24.24 32.20
CA GLU A 160 9.50 24.43 32.27
C GLU A 160 9.98 25.60 31.41
N GLN A 161 9.41 25.78 30.22
CA GLN A 161 9.72 26.92 29.35
C GLN A 161 9.18 28.23 29.94
N ILE A 162 7.96 28.22 30.46
CA ILE A 162 7.37 29.39 31.14
C ILE A 162 8.24 29.81 32.32
N ARG A 163 8.65 28.86 33.16
CA ARG A 163 9.49 29.10 34.35
C ARG A 163 10.88 29.61 33.98
N ARG A 164 11.54 29.03 32.97
CA ARG A 164 12.88 29.44 32.53
C ARG A 164 12.91 30.82 31.88
N SER A 165 11.91 31.11 31.04
CA SER A 165 11.87 32.37 30.28
C SER A 165 11.24 33.53 31.05
N GLY A 166 10.30 33.25 31.96
CA GLY A 166 9.45 34.25 32.60
C GLY A 166 8.43 34.88 31.64
N GLU A 167 8.29 34.37 30.41
CA GLU A 167 7.44 34.95 29.37
C GLU A 167 6.02 34.34 29.45
N PRO A 168 4.98 35.13 29.79
CA PRO A 168 3.62 34.63 29.95
C PRO A 168 2.98 34.21 28.61
N TYR A 169 3.58 34.55 27.48
CA TYR A 169 3.10 34.17 26.16
C TYR A 169 3.13 32.66 25.91
N TYR A 170 3.98 31.91 26.61
CA TYR A 170 4.03 30.45 26.51
C TYR A 170 2.84 29.74 27.17
N ALA A 171 2.02 30.45 27.95
CA ALA A 171 0.83 29.87 28.55
C ALA A 171 -0.28 29.67 27.52
N HIS A 172 -0.88 28.47 27.52
CA HIS A 172 -2.09 28.19 26.77
C HIS A 172 -3.30 28.84 27.47
N LYS A 173 -4.21 29.40 26.68
CA LYS A 173 -5.40 30.13 27.15
C LYS A 173 -6.70 29.52 26.64
N THR A 174 -6.60 28.59 25.70
CA THR A 174 -7.72 27.84 25.15
C THR A 174 -7.24 26.48 24.65
N GLY A 175 -8.16 25.63 24.21
CA GLY A 175 -7.85 24.32 23.66
C GLY A 175 -8.93 23.88 22.68
N PHE A 176 -8.61 22.88 21.86
CA PHE A 176 -9.44 22.48 20.74
C PHE A 176 -9.73 20.98 20.73
N THR A 177 -10.95 20.65 20.32
CA THR A 177 -11.28 19.34 19.77
C THR A 177 -11.39 19.50 18.26
N ALA A 178 -11.40 18.38 17.52
CA ALA A 178 -11.56 18.44 16.06
C ALA A 178 -12.81 19.24 15.65
N LEU A 179 -13.91 19.09 16.40
CA LEU A 179 -15.18 19.78 16.15
C LEU A 179 -15.10 21.29 16.44
N THR A 180 -14.46 21.69 17.53
CA THR A 180 -14.38 23.13 17.87
C THR A 180 -13.43 23.87 16.94
N LEU A 181 -12.31 23.25 16.55
CA LEU A 181 -11.40 23.81 15.55
C LEU A 181 -12.06 23.94 14.17
N GLU A 182 -12.76 22.90 13.71
CA GLU A 182 -13.49 22.95 12.44
C GLU A 182 -14.52 24.08 12.44
N ARG A 183 -15.31 24.20 13.51
CA ARG A 183 -16.32 25.24 13.66
C ARG A 183 -15.71 26.65 13.64
N ALA A 184 -14.61 26.86 14.36
CA ALA A 184 -13.94 28.15 14.41
C ALA A 184 -13.42 28.58 13.03
N LEU A 185 -12.82 27.65 12.28
CA LEU A 185 -12.34 27.90 10.91
C LEU A 185 -13.50 28.22 9.96
N ARG A 186 -14.61 27.47 10.02
CA ARG A 186 -15.79 27.76 9.17
C ARG A 186 -16.41 29.12 9.50
N GLN A 187 -16.52 29.47 10.78
CA GLN A 187 -17.03 30.78 11.20
C GLN A 187 -16.12 31.94 10.77
N ALA A 188 -14.81 31.69 10.62
CA ALA A 188 -13.85 32.65 10.10
C ALA A 188 -13.90 32.80 8.56
N GLY A 189 -14.78 32.06 7.86
CA GLY A 189 -15.03 32.22 6.43
C GLY A 189 -14.23 31.28 5.52
N PHE A 190 -13.53 30.28 6.06
CA PHE A 190 -12.91 29.24 5.23
C PHE A 190 -13.99 28.33 4.63
N ALA A 191 -14.00 28.22 3.29
CA ALA A 191 -15.03 27.50 2.56
C ALA A 191 -14.99 25.98 2.80
N GLU A 192 -13.79 25.39 2.87
CA GLU A 192 -13.60 23.97 3.14
C GLU A 192 -12.58 23.77 4.25
N VAL A 193 -12.90 22.88 5.19
CA VAL A 193 -12.08 22.61 6.38
C VAL A 193 -11.97 21.11 6.59
N PHE A 194 -10.75 20.68 6.87
CA PHE A 194 -10.39 19.30 7.15
C PHE A 194 -9.59 19.28 8.45
N VAL A 195 -10.00 18.47 9.43
CA VAL A 195 -9.31 18.34 10.72
C VAL A 195 -9.00 16.88 10.97
N LEU A 196 -7.73 16.59 11.17
CA LEU A 196 -7.15 15.26 11.37
C LEU A 196 -6.64 15.15 12.80
N ARG A 197 -7.06 14.10 13.52
CA ARG A 197 -6.42 13.74 14.80
C ARG A 197 -5.11 13.02 14.49
N GLN A 198 -4.01 13.43 15.11
CA GLN A 198 -2.69 12.85 14.91
C GLN A 198 -2.24 12.11 16.19
N PRO A 199 -1.27 11.19 16.08
CA PRO A 199 -0.58 10.65 17.25
C PRO A 199 0.05 11.78 18.08
N ARG A 200 0.36 11.48 19.35
CA ARG A 200 0.93 12.46 20.31
C ARG A 200 0.01 13.67 20.54
N PHE A 201 -1.30 13.43 20.64
CA PHE A 201 -2.26 14.42 21.13
C PHE A 201 -2.28 15.73 20.31
N GLU A 202 -2.19 15.63 18.98
CA GLU A 202 -2.16 16.80 18.08
C GLU A 202 -3.33 16.77 17.10
N LEU A 203 -3.95 17.92 16.84
CA LEU A 203 -4.85 18.15 15.72
C LEU A 203 -4.08 18.83 14.59
N ARG A 204 -4.29 18.37 13.37
CA ARG A 204 -3.85 19.05 12.14
C ARG A 204 -5.06 19.46 11.33
N ALA A 205 -5.22 20.76 11.11
CA ALA A 205 -6.26 21.30 10.24
C ALA A 205 -5.67 21.81 8.91
N LEU A 206 -6.38 21.54 7.81
CA LEU A 206 -6.20 22.19 6.51
C LEU A 206 -7.49 22.94 6.20
N ALA A 207 -7.40 24.24 5.93
CA ALA A 207 -8.54 25.08 5.60
C ALA A 207 -8.30 25.83 4.29
N LEU A 208 -9.15 25.60 3.30
CA LEU A 208 -9.10 26.31 2.02
C LEU A 208 -9.94 27.57 2.11
N LYS A 209 -9.37 28.73 1.75
CA LYS A 209 -10.11 30.00 1.73
C LYS A 209 -11.30 29.90 0.78
N ARG A 210 -11.07 29.26 -0.36
CA ARG A 210 -12.05 29.04 -1.43
C ARG A 210 -12.45 27.57 -1.53
N ALA A 211 -13.67 27.28 -1.98
CA ALA A 211 -14.14 25.92 -2.21
C ALA A 211 -13.38 25.25 -3.36
N SER A 212 -13.25 23.93 -3.31
CA SER A 212 -12.53 23.11 -4.29
C SER A 212 -13.23 23.07 -5.64
N THR A 213 -14.55 23.26 -5.67
CA THR A 213 -15.38 23.32 -6.89
C THR A 213 -15.25 24.62 -7.67
N GLN A 214 -14.62 25.65 -7.10
CA GLN A 214 -14.52 26.96 -7.75
C GLN A 214 -13.24 27.05 -8.60
N PRO A 215 -13.30 27.67 -9.80
CA PRO A 215 -12.17 27.71 -10.73
C PRO A 215 -10.98 28.49 -10.17
N ARG A 216 -9.76 27.98 -10.43
CA ARG A 216 -8.48 28.53 -9.95
C ARG A 216 -7.48 28.63 -11.09
N ARG A 217 -6.46 29.46 -10.91
CA ARG A 217 -5.27 29.43 -11.78
C ARG A 217 -4.54 28.10 -11.57
N ALA A 218 -3.95 27.55 -12.64
CA ALA A 218 -3.28 26.24 -12.61
C ALA A 218 -2.28 26.08 -11.45
N LYS A 219 -1.44 27.09 -11.21
CA LYS A 219 -0.44 27.07 -10.12
C LYS A 219 -1.08 26.99 -8.72
N ASP A 220 -2.24 27.59 -8.55
CA ASP A 220 -2.93 27.57 -7.26
C ASP A 220 -3.74 26.29 -7.06
N ALA A 221 -4.30 25.75 -8.16
CA ALA A 221 -4.88 24.41 -8.17
C ALA A 221 -3.84 23.36 -7.74
N ALA A 222 -2.64 23.41 -8.32
CA ALA A 222 -1.53 22.52 -7.97
C ALA A 222 -1.17 22.51 -6.47
N ARG A 223 -1.12 23.70 -5.85
CA ARG A 223 -0.79 23.84 -4.43
C ARG A 223 -1.90 23.29 -3.53
N ALA A 224 -3.16 23.58 -3.86
CA ALA A 224 -4.30 23.02 -3.15
C ALA A 224 -4.38 21.49 -3.29
N LEU A 225 -4.08 20.96 -4.49
CA LEU A 225 -4.01 19.52 -4.76
C LEU A 225 -2.94 18.83 -3.90
N ASP A 226 -1.71 19.34 -3.88
CA ASP A 226 -0.64 18.78 -3.02
C ASP A 226 -1.05 18.82 -1.54
N ALA A 227 -1.68 19.91 -1.10
CA ALA A 227 -2.14 20.05 0.27
C ALA A 227 -3.23 19.03 0.66
N LEU A 228 -4.24 18.87 -0.19
CA LEU A 228 -5.36 17.93 -0.01
C LEU A 228 -4.91 16.48 -0.13
N TYR A 229 -4.02 16.17 -1.08
CA TYR A 229 -3.49 14.83 -1.28
C TYR A 229 -2.73 14.35 -0.06
N ASP A 230 -1.77 15.15 0.42
CA ASP A 230 -1.02 14.87 1.65
C ASP A 230 -1.91 14.75 2.89
N TYR A 231 -2.96 15.58 2.99
CA TYR A 231 -3.94 15.45 4.08
C TYR A 231 -4.68 14.12 3.95
N GLY A 232 -5.20 13.80 2.77
CA GLY A 232 -5.99 12.60 2.52
C GLY A 232 -5.19 11.32 2.72
N SER A 233 -3.94 11.28 2.24
CA SER A 233 -3.04 10.14 2.47
C SER A 233 -2.71 9.96 3.94
N GLY A 234 -2.43 11.05 4.66
CA GLY A 234 -2.18 11.00 6.11
C GLY A 234 -3.41 10.56 6.89
N ALA A 235 -4.60 11.02 6.50
CA ALA A 235 -5.86 10.60 7.09
C ALA A 235 -6.13 9.10 6.87
N TRP A 236 -5.83 8.59 5.68
CA TRP A 236 -5.97 7.17 5.36
C TRP A 236 -5.01 6.30 6.19
N GLN A 237 -3.73 6.71 6.29
CA GLN A 237 -2.72 6.04 7.11
C GLN A 237 -3.07 5.98 8.61
N LEU A 238 -3.83 6.97 9.10
CA LEU A 238 -4.31 7.04 10.48
C LEU A 238 -5.71 6.41 10.66
N SER A 239 -6.15 5.58 9.71
CA SER A 239 -7.47 4.93 9.68
C SER A 239 -8.68 5.88 9.77
N GLN A 240 -8.49 7.17 9.47
CA GLN A 240 -9.55 8.18 9.43
C GLN A 240 -10.16 8.26 8.02
N TYR A 241 -10.72 7.14 7.58
CA TYR A 241 -11.14 6.91 6.20
C TYR A 241 -12.17 7.92 5.68
N ALA A 242 -13.12 8.34 6.52
CA ALA A 242 -14.10 9.36 6.14
C ALA A 242 -13.43 10.71 5.83
N ALA A 243 -12.42 11.10 6.59
CA ALA A 243 -11.66 12.33 6.35
C ALA A 243 -10.79 12.21 5.09
N ALA A 244 -10.18 11.04 4.87
CA ALA A 244 -9.43 10.73 3.66
C ALA A 244 -10.29 10.82 2.40
N ALA A 245 -11.46 10.18 2.40
CA ALA A 245 -12.41 10.21 1.29
C ALA A 245 -12.91 11.63 1.01
N ARG A 246 -13.18 12.44 2.04
CA ARG A 246 -13.60 13.84 1.88
C ARG A 246 -12.50 14.68 1.22
N ALA A 247 -11.26 14.53 1.65
CA ALA A 247 -10.12 15.23 1.06
C ALA A 247 -9.83 14.80 -0.39
N ALA A 248 -9.93 13.49 -0.68
CA ALA A 248 -9.77 12.97 -2.02
C ALA A 248 -10.86 13.51 -2.98
N ARG A 249 -12.13 13.57 -2.53
CA ARG A 249 -13.23 14.19 -3.31
C ARG A 249 -13.00 15.68 -3.58
N ALA A 250 -12.51 16.42 -2.58
CA ALA A 250 -12.15 17.81 -2.75
C ALA A 250 -11.02 17.96 -3.79
N ALA A 251 -9.99 17.11 -3.75
CA ALA A 251 -8.92 17.13 -4.74
C ALA A 251 -9.43 16.79 -6.15
N ILE A 252 -10.30 15.78 -6.29
CA ILE A 252 -10.94 15.41 -7.56
C ILE A 252 -11.80 16.56 -8.12
N ALA A 253 -12.45 17.34 -7.25
CA ALA A 253 -13.22 18.51 -7.69
C ALA A 253 -12.35 19.63 -8.28
N ILE A 254 -11.05 19.66 -7.92
CA ILE A 254 -10.08 20.59 -8.52
C ILE A 254 -9.54 20.02 -9.84
N ASP A 255 -9.14 18.74 -9.84
CA ASP A 255 -8.65 18.05 -11.04
C ASP A 255 -9.05 16.57 -11.03
N ALA A 256 -10.09 16.25 -11.79
CA ALA A 256 -10.59 14.89 -11.90
C ALA A 256 -9.75 14.00 -12.84
N THR A 257 -8.74 14.55 -13.53
CA THR A 257 -7.96 13.82 -14.53
C THR A 257 -6.79 13.04 -13.93
N LEU A 258 -6.48 13.26 -12.65
CA LEU A 258 -5.38 12.61 -11.93
C LEU A 258 -5.79 11.23 -11.38
N PRO A 259 -5.25 10.11 -11.91
CA PRO A 259 -5.58 8.76 -11.45
C PRO A 259 -5.29 8.53 -9.96
N ALA A 260 -4.24 9.18 -9.47
CA ALA A 260 -3.80 9.22 -8.09
C ALA A 260 -4.92 9.53 -7.07
N LEU A 261 -5.78 10.49 -7.41
CA LEU A 261 -6.80 10.99 -6.49
C LEU A 261 -7.97 10.02 -6.38
N HIS A 262 -8.36 9.44 -7.52
CA HIS A 262 -9.36 8.37 -7.59
C HIS A 262 -8.87 7.11 -6.89
N TYR A 263 -7.59 6.77 -7.03
CA TYR A 263 -6.97 5.67 -6.29
C TYR A 263 -7.03 5.89 -4.77
N LEU A 264 -6.63 7.07 -4.29
CA LEU A 264 -6.73 7.42 -2.87
C LEU A 264 -8.18 7.37 -2.36
N LEU A 265 -9.14 7.86 -3.16
CA LEU A 265 -10.56 7.76 -2.83
C LEU A 265 -11.02 6.29 -2.75
N GLY A 266 -10.58 5.45 -3.69
CA GLY A 266 -10.86 4.01 -3.69
C GLY A 266 -10.35 3.32 -2.44
N CYS A 267 -9.09 3.56 -2.04
CA CYS A 267 -8.52 3.00 -0.81
C CYS A 267 -9.32 3.45 0.43
N ALA A 268 -9.59 4.74 0.55
CA ALA A 268 -10.36 5.28 1.68
C ALA A 268 -11.78 4.69 1.76
N LEU A 269 -12.45 4.48 0.63
CA LEU A 269 -13.79 3.89 0.59
C LEU A 269 -13.75 2.39 0.87
N LEU A 270 -12.74 1.67 0.37
CA LEU A 270 -12.61 0.22 0.56
C LEU A 270 -12.39 -0.12 2.04
N ASP A 271 -11.52 0.62 2.72
CA ASP A 271 -11.24 0.39 4.15
C ASP A 271 -12.34 0.92 5.06
N ALA A 272 -13.19 1.81 4.56
CA ALA A 272 -14.45 2.21 5.19
C ALA A 272 -15.63 1.27 4.87
N ASP A 273 -15.38 0.11 4.23
CA ASP A 273 -16.39 -0.86 3.80
C ASP A 273 -17.44 -0.34 2.80
N HIS A 274 -17.21 0.82 2.17
CA HIS A 274 -18.03 1.37 1.09
C HIS A 274 -17.65 0.76 -0.27
N CYS A 275 -17.76 -0.56 -0.37
CA CYS A 275 -17.19 -1.38 -1.42
C CYS A 275 -17.65 -0.99 -2.85
N GLN A 276 -18.94 -0.76 -3.07
CA GLN A 276 -19.45 -0.37 -4.39
C GLN A 276 -18.88 0.99 -4.86
N ALA A 277 -18.79 1.96 -3.94
CA ALA A 277 -18.22 3.26 -4.25
C ALA A 277 -16.70 3.20 -4.44
N ALA A 278 -16.03 2.32 -3.68
CA ALA A 278 -14.60 2.06 -3.82
C ALA A 278 -14.26 1.49 -5.20
N GLN A 279 -15.01 0.48 -5.67
CA GLN A 279 -14.88 -0.09 -7.00
C GLN A 279 -14.98 1.02 -8.06
N GLY A 280 -16.03 1.84 -8.01
CA GLY A 280 -16.21 2.94 -8.96
C GLY A 280 -15.04 3.93 -8.99
N ALA A 281 -14.43 4.22 -7.83
CA ALA A 281 -13.26 5.08 -7.78
C ALA A 281 -12.01 4.42 -8.40
N PHE A 282 -11.76 3.13 -8.14
CA PHE A 282 -10.66 2.42 -8.79
C PHE A 282 -10.86 2.29 -10.31
N ASP A 283 -12.09 2.04 -10.77
CA ASP A 283 -12.43 1.99 -12.19
C ASP A 283 -12.15 3.33 -12.88
N GLN A 284 -12.42 4.47 -12.23
CA GLN A 284 -12.04 5.79 -12.75
C GLN A 284 -10.52 5.98 -12.83
N ALA A 285 -9.78 5.54 -11.80
CA ALA A 285 -8.31 5.59 -11.83
C ALA A 285 -7.74 4.77 -13.01
N LEU A 286 -8.31 3.59 -13.27
CA LEU A 286 -7.91 2.71 -14.38
C LEU A 286 -8.28 3.28 -15.75
N ALA A 287 -9.46 3.89 -15.87
CA ALA A 287 -9.90 4.51 -17.12
C ALA A 287 -9.01 5.68 -17.53
N LEU A 288 -8.52 6.47 -16.56
CA LEU A 288 -7.63 7.60 -16.80
C LEU A 288 -6.21 7.17 -17.18
N ALA A 289 -5.71 6.08 -16.61
CA ALA A 289 -4.35 5.60 -16.88
C ALA A 289 -4.23 4.06 -16.73
N PRO A 290 -4.55 3.30 -17.78
CA PRO A 290 -4.57 1.83 -17.72
C PRO A 290 -3.19 1.18 -17.62
N GLU A 291 -2.12 1.90 -17.97
CA GLU A 291 -0.71 1.48 -17.87
C GLU A 291 0.05 2.15 -16.71
N TYR A 292 -0.69 2.82 -15.83
CA TYR A 292 -0.11 3.52 -14.68
C TYR A 292 0.62 2.56 -13.74
N PRO A 293 1.70 2.96 -13.05
CA PRO A 293 2.38 2.10 -12.08
C PRO A 293 1.50 1.58 -10.93
N LEU A 294 0.30 2.14 -10.71
CA LEU A 294 -0.70 1.58 -9.77
C LEU A 294 -1.82 0.80 -10.45
N ALA A 295 -1.84 0.66 -11.77
CA ALA A 295 -2.96 0.02 -12.47
C ALA A 295 -3.18 -1.43 -12.02
N LEU A 296 -2.09 -2.18 -11.76
CA LEU A 296 -2.21 -3.53 -11.20
C LEU A 296 -2.87 -3.49 -9.81
N GLN A 297 -2.40 -2.61 -8.92
CA GLN A 297 -2.96 -2.48 -7.57
C GLN A 297 -4.42 -2.01 -7.60
N ALA A 298 -4.74 -1.03 -8.45
CA ALA A 298 -6.10 -0.55 -8.63
C ALA A 298 -7.03 -1.65 -9.17
N ARG A 299 -6.57 -2.51 -10.10
CA ARG A 299 -7.33 -3.69 -10.56
C ARG A 299 -7.60 -4.68 -9.44
N LEU A 300 -6.57 -5.00 -8.65
CA LEU A 300 -6.71 -5.90 -7.49
C LEU A 300 -7.72 -5.33 -6.49
N CYS A 301 -7.58 -4.05 -6.13
CA CYS A 301 -8.50 -3.41 -5.19
C CYS A 301 -9.92 -3.24 -5.75
N ALA A 302 -10.09 -2.98 -7.05
CA ALA A 302 -11.39 -2.94 -7.71
C ALA A 302 -12.09 -4.30 -7.67
N ALA A 303 -11.36 -5.38 -8.01
CA ALA A 303 -11.87 -6.74 -7.94
C ALA A 303 -12.22 -7.14 -6.50
N LEU A 304 -11.40 -6.77 -5.52
CA LEU A 304 -11.67 -7.00 -4.10
C LEU A 304 -12.91 -6.25 -3.61
N ALA A 305 -13.03 -4.97 -3.98
CA ALA A 305 -14.19 -4.15 -3.65
C ALA A 305 -15.47 -4.77 -4.23
N ARG A 306 -15.43 -5.21 -5.49
CA ARG A 306 -16.54 -5.92 -6.11
C ARG A 306 -16.87 -7.23 -5.39
N ALA A 307 -15.86 -8.05 -5.08
CA ALA A 307 -16.03 -9.32 -4.37
C ALA A 307 -16.70 -9.12 -3.01
N ARG A 308 -16.26 -8.13 -2.23
CA ARG A 308 -16.87 -7.77 -0.94
C ARG A 308 -18.33 -7.34 -1.09
N HIS A 309 -18.61 -6.49 -2.06
CA HIS A 309 -19.97 -6.01 -2.31
C HIS A 309 -20.91 -7.16 -2.68
N GLU A 310 -20.48 -8.04 -3.57
CA GLU A 310 -21.29 -9.17 -4.05
C GLU A 310 -21.46 -10.25 -2.98
N LEU A 311 -20.43 -10.57 -2.19
CA LEU A 311 -20.56 -11.47 -1.04
C LEU A 311 -21.52 -10.93 0.01
N ALA A 312 -21.47 -9.63 0.31
CA ALA A 312 -22.42 -9.00 1.22
C ALA A 312 -23.87 -9.07 0.68
N ALA A 313 -24.04 -9.14 -0.64
CA ALA A 313 -25.32 -9.35 -1.30
C ALA A 313 -25.71 -10.85 -1.43
N GLY A 314 -24.90 -11.78 -0.92
CA GLY A 314 -25.15 -13.22 -0.93
C GLY A 314 -24.73 -13.95 -2.22
N VAL A 315 -23.97 -13.29 -3.10
CA VAL A 315 -23.39 -13.95 -4.28
C VAL A 315 -22.24 -14.83 -3.84
N LEU A 316 -22.27 -16.11 -4.25
CA LEU A 316 -21.20 -17.07 -3.97
C LEU A 316 -20.26 -17.24 -5.17
N PRO A 317 -18.99 -17.59 -4.94
CA PRO A 317 -18.05 -17.90 -6.02
C PRO A 317 -18.55 -19.05 -6.89
N ARG A 318 -18.24 -19.00 -8.19
CA ARG A 318 -18.57 -20.10 -9.10
C ARG A 318 -17.60 -21.26 -8.86
N LEU A 319 -18.16 -22.45 -8.66
CA LEU A 319 -17.37 -23.67 -8.55
C LEU A 319 -17.05 -24.23 -9.94
N ALA A 320 -15.81 -24.62 -10.16
CA ALA A 320 -15.39 -25.32 -11.35
C ALA A 320 -15.96 -26.75 -11.34
N GLU A 321 -16.51 -27.16 -12.48
CA GLU A 321 -16.91 -28.54 -12.70
C GLU A 321 -15.68 -29.38 -13.08
N ALA A 322 -15.57 -30.56 -12.48
CA ALA A 322 -14.52 -31.50 -12.84
C ALA A 322 -14.74 -31.96 -14.30
N PRO A 323 -13.68 -32.03 -15.12
CA PRO A 323 -13.81 -32.51 -16.50
C PRO A 323 -14.33 -33.95 -16.54
N ALA A 324 -15.15 -34.28 -17.54
CA ALA A 324 -15.85 -35.58 -17.69
C ALA A 324 -14.94 -36.78 -18.06
N GLN A 325 -13.65 -36.71 -17.74
CA GLN A 325 -12.63 -37.68 -18.16
C GLN A 325 -12.52 -38.88 -17.20
N ARG A 326 -11.76 -39.90 -17.64
CA ARG A 326 -11.46 -41.13 -16.87
C ARG A 326 -10.89 -40.80 -15.49
N PRO A 327 -11.11 -41.67 -14.47
CA PRO A 327 -10.48 -41.50 -13.17
C PRO A 327 -8.96 -41.50 -13.33
N GLN A 328 -8.34 -40.35 -13.05
CA GLN A 328 -6.89 -40.19 -13.01
C GLN A 328 -6.44 -40.30 -11.56
N LEU A 329 -5.44 -41.14 -11.28
CA LEU A 329 -4.77 -41.15 -9.99
C LEU A 329 -3.79 -39.97 -9.93
N VAL A 330 -3.89 -39.15 -8.87
CA VAL A 330 -2.96 -38.05 -8.58
C VAL A 330 -2.00 -38.47 -7.47
N SER A 331 -0.69 -38.42 -7.71
CA SER A 331 0.30 -38.63 -6.66
C SER A 331 0.84 -37.31 -6.16
N ILE A 332 0.72 -37.03 -4.87
CA ILE A 332 1.26 -35.84 -4.23
C ILE A 332 2.57 -36.20 -3.53
N VAL A 333 3.68 -35.71 -4.06
CA VAL A 333 5.02 -35.89 -3.51
C VAL A 333 5.36 -34.72 -2.59
N ILE A 334 5.60 -35.02 -1.31
CA ILE A 334 5.94 -34.02 -0.29
C ILE A 334 7.26 -34.39 0.38
N CYS A 335 8.23 -33.47 0.34
CA CYS A 335 9.46 -33.58 1.10
C CYS A 335 9.30 -32.86 2.43
N SER A 336 9.40 -33.58 3.55
CA SER A 336 9.24 -32.96 4.88
C SER A 336 9.95 -33.74 5.97
N ALA A 337 10.86 -33.08 6.67
CA ALA A 337 11.48 -33.61 7.90
C ALA A 337 10.58 -33.43 9.13
N ARG A 338 9.47 -32.68 9.00
CA ARG A 338 8.58 -32.25 10.09
C ARG A 338 7.24 -33.00 10.01
N PRO A 339 7.00 -33.99 10.89
CA PRO A 339 5.79 -34.79 10.84
C PRO A 339 4.49 -33.97 10.90
N GLU A 340 4.49 -32.86 11.64
CA GLU A 340 3.34 -31.97 11.81
C GLU A 340 3.03 -31.16 10.55
N HIS A 341 4.05 -30.69 9.83
CA HIS A 341 3.89 -30.02 8.53
C HIS A 341 3.36 -31.01 7.49
N LEU A 342 4.00 -32.18 7.37
CA LEU A 342 3.55 -33.24 6.49
C LEU A 342 2.09 -33.63 6.75
N ALA A 343 1.69 -33.79 8.02
CA ALA A 343 0.33 -34.14 8.38
C ALA A 343 -0.68 -33.04 7.97
N ARG A 344 -0.34 -31.76 8.21
CA ARG A 344 -1.18 -30.63 7.78
C ARG A 344 -1.34 -30.57 6.26
N ALA A 345 -0.24 -30.62 5.51
CA ALA A 345 -0.28 -30.60 4.05
C ALA A 345 -1.02 -31.82 3.47
N SER A 346 -0.81 -33.01 4.04
CA SER A 346 -1.53 -34.22 3.62
C SER A 346 -3.05 -34.06 3.81
N ALA A 347 -3.48 -33.57 4.98
CA ALA A 347 -4.89 -33.33 5.25
C ALA A 347 -5.50 -32.25 4.34
N ALA A 348 -4.72 -31.24 3.94
CA ALA A 348 -5.14 -30.24 2.96
C ALA A 348 -5.39 -30.87 1.59
N TYR A 349 -4.51 -31.77 1.13
CA TYR A 349 -4.69 -32.50 -0.11
C TYR A 349 -5.83 -33.52 -0.07
N ASP A 350 -5.99 -34.25 1.04
CA ASP A 350 -7.10 -35.18 1.25
C ASP A 350 -8.45 -34.45 1.11
N ARG A 351 -8.55 -33.24 1.68
CA ARG A 351 -9.71 -32.35 1.52
C ARG A 351 -9.87 -31.87 0.08
N ALA A 352 -8.79 -31.39 -0.54
CA ALA A 352 -8.83 -30.80 -1.88
C ALA A 352 -9.14 -31.82 -2.98
N PHE A 353 -8.79 -33.09 -2.78
CA PHE A 353 -9.03 -34.20 -3.70
C PHE A 353 -10.07 -35.21 -3.20
N ALA A 354 -10.96 -34.86 -2.27
CA ALA A 354 -11.93 -35.79 -1.69
C ALA A 354 -12.80 -36.55 -2.72
N GLY A 355 -12.98 -36.00 -3.93
CA GLY A 355 -13.69 -36.64 -5.06
C GLY A 355 -12.81 -37.23 -6.17
N VAL A 356 -11.49 -37.25 -5.99
CA VAL A 356 -10.51 -37.70 -7.00
C VAL A 356 -9.55 -38.70 -6.37
N ALA A 357 -9.27 -39.81 -7.06
CA ALA A 357 -8.32 -40.80 -6.57
C ALA A 357 -6.93 -40.17 -6.41
N HIS A 358 -6.38 -40.22 -5.20
CA HIS A 358 -5.08 -39.64 -4.91
C HIS A 358 -4.28 -40.47 -3.91
N GLU A 359 -2.97 -40.25 -3.88
CA GLU A 359 -2.06 -40.79 -2.88
C GLU A 359 -1.04 -39.72 -2.44
N VAL A 360 -0.62 -39.76 -1.18
CA VAL A 360 0.49 -38.93 -0.69
C VAL A 360 1.76 -39.76 -0.57
N VAL A 361 2.81 -39.34 -1.26
CA VAL A 361 4.15 -39.94 -1.26
C VAL A 361 5.09 -39.04 -0.46
N ALA A 362 5.26 -39.39 0.81
CA ALA A 362 6.10 -38.63 1.73
C ALA A 362 7.57 -39.03 1.65
N VAL A 363 8.45 -38.04 1.56
CA VAL A 363 9.90 -38.21 1.57
C VAL A 363 10.48 -37.48 2.78
N ARG A 364 10.83 -38.21 3.84
CA ARG A 364 11.10 -37.64 5.18
C ARG A 364 12.54 -37.24 5.45
N ASP A 365 13.46 -37.73 4.63
CA ASP A 365 14.91 -37.62 4.78
C ASP A 365 15.57 -37.05 3.50
N ALA A 366 14.83 -36.20 2.78
CA ALA A 366 15.34 -35.57 1.55
C ALA A 366 16.61 -34.77 1.83
N ARG A 367 17.65 -35.00 1.03
CA ARG A 367 18.91 -34.24 1.13
C ARG A 367 18.82 -32.87 0.45
N SER A 368 17.96 -32.79 -0.56
CA SER A 368 17.58 -31.59 -1.30
C SER A 368 16.17 -31.76 -1.85
N LEU A 369 15.53 -30.67 -2.29
CA LEU A 369 14.21 -30.78 -2.93
C LEU A 369 14.28 -31.57 -4.23
N ALA A 370 15.31 -31.32 -5.06
CA ALA A 370 15.51 -32.06 -6.31
C ALA A 370 15.68 -33.57 -6.07
N GLU A 371 16.50 -33.95 -5.08
CA GLU A 371 16.73 -35.36 -4.75
C GLU A 371 15.48 -36.03 -4.18
N GLY A 372 14.81 -35.35 -3.26
CA GLY A 372 13.60 -35.85 -2.63
C GLY A 372 12.46 -36.03 -3.65
N TYR A 373 12.24 -35.05 -4.53
CA TYR A 373 11.24 -35.12 -5.58
C TYR A 373 11.54 -36.22 -6.60
N ASN A 374 12.79 -36.48 -6.96
CA ASN A 374 13.13 -37.63 -7.80
C ASN A 374 12.78 -38.97 -7.13
N ARG A 375 13.09 -39.14 -5.84
CA ARG A 375 12.73 -40.38 -5.10
C ARG A 375 11.21 -40.54 -4.99
N GLY A 376 10.50 -39.46 -4.68
CA GLY A 376 9.04 -39.49 -4.62
C GLY A 376 8.40 -39.74 -5.99
N LEU A 377 8.95 -39.19 -7.07
CA LEU A 377 8.51 -39.49 -8.44
C LEU A 377 8.69 -40.98 -8.78
N ALA A 378 9.80 -41.59 -8.37
CA ALA A 378 10.02 -43.02 -8.57
C ALA A 378 9.01 -43.89 -7.81
N ALA A 379 8.58 -43.46 -6.62
CA ALA A 379 7.63 -44.19 -5.77
C ALA A 379 6.14 -43.93 -6.12
N SER A 380 5.84 -42.85 -6.84
CA SER A 380 4.46 -42.49 -7.23
C SER A 380 3.91 -43.34 -8.37
N ARG A 381 2.58 -43.48 -8.41
CA ARG A 381 1.85 -44.31 -9.37
C ARG A 381 0.84 -43.53 -10.22
N GLY A 382 0.58 -42.29 -9.86
CA GLY A 382 -0.42 -41.42 -10.49
C GLY A 382 -0.05 -41.01 -11.90
N GLU A 383 -1.07 -40.85 -12.75
CA GLU A 383 -0.93 -40.29 -14.09
C GLU A 383 -0.51 -38.82 -14.04
N LEU A 384 -0.98 -38.13 -12.99
CA LEU A 384 -0.55 -36.79 -12.61
C LEU A 384 0.29 -36.87 -11.34
N VAL A 385 1.34 -36.05 -11.29
CA VAL A 385 2.21 -35.92 -10.12
C VAL A 385 2.24 -34.46 -9.68
N VAL A 386 1.95 -34.22 -8.41
CA VAL A 386 2.06 -32.92 -7.75
C VAL A 386 3.30 -32.95 -6.88
N PHE A 387 4.23 -32.01 -7.08
CA PHE A 387 5.31 -31.72 -6.16
C PHE A 387 4.89 -30.51 -5.33
N SER A 388 4.86 -30.67 -4.01
CA SER A 388 4.42 -29.63 -3.08
C SER A 388 5.43 -29.41 -1.97
N HIS A 389 5.46 -28.19 -1.45
CA HIS A 389 6.05 -27.90 -0.14
C HIS A 389 5.19 -28.49 0.98
N ASP A 390 5.75 -28.55 2.19
CA ASP A 390 5.14 -29.17 3.36
C ASP A 390 4.31 -28.20 4.22
N ASP A 391 4.27 -26.92 3.85
CA ASP A 391 3.65 -25.80 4.55
C ASP A 391 2.62 -25.09 3.66
N VAL A 392 1.93 -25.87 2.83
CA VAL A 392 0.85 -25.44 1.93
C VAL A 392 -0.51 -25.82 2.49
N ASP A 393 -1.47 -24.90 2.37
CA ASP A 393 -2.90 -25.15 2.51
C ASP A 393 -3.65 -24.66 1.25
N ILE A 394 -4.90 -25.09 1.09
CA ILE A 394 -5.68 -24.86 -0.13
C ILE A 394 -7.01 -24.19 0.22
N ALA A 395 -7.20 -22.96 -0.26
CA ALA A 395 -8.41 -22.18 -0.03
C ALA A 395 -9.54 -22.50 -1.01
N ALA A 396 -9.21 -22.94 -2.24
CA ALA A 396 -10.20 -23.32 -3.24
C ALA A 396 -10.89 -24.64 -2.87
N SER A 397 -12.21 -24.61 -2.67
CA SER A 397 -13.00 -25.82 -2.37
C SER A 397 -13.16 -26.75 -3.57
N ASP A 398 -12.99 -26.22 -4.78
CA ASP A 398 -13.06 -26.90 -6.07
C ASP A 398 -11.67 -27.11 -6.70
N PHE A 399 -10.61 -27.09 -5.88
CA PHE A 399 -9.21 -27.19 -6.30
C PHE A 399 -8.94 -28.29 -7.32
N ALA A 400 -9.39 -29.53 -7.03
CA ALA A 400 -9.15 -30.67 -7.92
C ALA A 400 -9.76 -30.46 -9.31
N ALA A 401 -10.98 -29.91 -9.40
CA ALA A 401 -11.64 -29.63 -10.67
C ALA A 401 -10.85 -28.59 -11.50
N ARG A 402 -10.40 -27.52 -10.85
CA ARG A 402 -9.57 -26.48 -11.48
C ARG A 402 -8.26 -27.04 -11.99
N LEU A 403 -7.55 -27.79 -11.15
CA LEU A 403 -6.27 -28.39 -11.52
C LEU A 403 -6.43 -29.34 -12.72
N LEU A 404 -7.40 -30.25 -12.67
CA LEU A 404 -7.64 -31.20 -13.77
C LEU A 404 -7.98 -30.48 -15.08
N LYS A 405 -8.77 -29.40 -15.02
CA LYS A 405 -9.07 -28.56 -16.18
C LYS A 405 -7.81 -27.92 -16.78
N HIS A 406 -6.92 -27.37 -15.96
CA HIS A 406 -5.64 -26.84 -16.44
C HIS A 406 -4.78 -27.92 -17.09
N MET A 407 -4.74 -29.12 -16.52
CA MET A 407 -4.00 -30.27 -17.05
C MET A 407 -4.55 -30.80 -18.39
N GLU A 408 -5.75 -30.44 -18.84
CA GLU A 408 -6.21 -30.76 -20.20
C GLU A 408 -5.36 -30.07 -21.28
N SER A 409 -4.87 -28.86 -20.98
CA SER A 409 -4.13 -28.00 -21.92
C SER A 409 -2.65 -27.80 -21.57
N ALA A 410 -2.24 -28.16 -20.36
CA ALA A 410 -0.88 -28.05 -19.87
C ALA A 410 -0.25 -29.40 -19.56
N ASP A 411 1.07 -29.46 -19.63
CA ASP A 411 1.88 -30.60 -19.22
C ASP A 411 2.54 -30.36 -17.86
N VAL A 412 2.74 -29.08 -17.49
CA VAL A 412 3.21 -28.62 -16.18
C VAL A 412 2.43 -27.37 -15.77
N VAL A 413 1.93 -27.32 -14.54
CA VAL A 413 1.16 -26.21 -13.97
C VAL A 413 1.78 -25.78 -12.65
N GLY A 414 1.93 -24.48 -12.45
CA GLY A 414 2.30 -23.87 -11.16
C GLY A 414 1.34 -22.74 -10.78
N VAL A 415 1.44 -22.23 -9.55
CA VAL A 415 0.58 -21.13 -9.05
C VAL A 415 1.17 -19.74 -9.26
N ALA A 416 2.49 -19.68 -9.50
CA ALA A 416 3.22 -18.47 -9.86
C ALA A 416 4.35 -18.81 -10.84
N GLY A 417 4.77 -17.84 -11.63
CA GLY A 417 5.86 -18.03 -12.58
C GLY A 417 6.05 -16.86 -13.53
N THR A 418 6.84 -17.10 -14.57
CA THR A 418 7.14 -16.12 -15.61
C THR A 418 6.95 -16.68 -17.01
N SER A 419 6.47 -15.83 -17.91
CA SER A 419 6.47 -16.05 -19.35
C SER A 419 7.76 -15.60 -20.04
N GLN A 420 8.69 -15.00 -19.30
CA GLN A 420 9.96 -14.46 -19.79
C GLN A 420 11.08 -14.79 -18.80
N ALA A 421 11.79 -15.89 -19.02
CA ALA A 421 12.96 -16.27 -18.22
C ALA A 421 14.18 -15.44 -18.67
N VAL A 422 14.32 -14.24 -18.09
CA VAL A 422 15.40 -13.29 -18.41
C VAL A 422 16.43 -13.14 -17.28
N THR A 423 16.26 -13.90 -16.19
CA THR A 423 17.18 -13.92 -15.05
C THR A 423 17.36 -15.33 -14.51
N ALA A 424 18.19 -15.48 -13.48
CA ALA A 424 18.45 -16.73 -12.77
C ALA A 424 17.25 -17.31 -11.96
N SER A 425 16.11 -16.62 -11.97
CA SER A 425 14.89 -16.99 -11.25
C SER A 425 13.68 -16.56 -12.07
N TRP A 426 12.53 -17.16 -11.79
CA TRP A 426 11.27 -16.76 -12.40
C TRP A 426 10.89 -15.30 -12.04
N LEU A 427 11.35 -14.76 -10.90
CA LEU A 427 10.97 -13.42 -10.40
C LEU A 427 11.52 -12.22 -11.19
N GLY A 428 12.57 -12.39 -12.01
CA GLY A 428 13.32 -11.24 -12.54
C GLY A 428 12.78 -10.61 -13.82
N ALA A 429 11.65 -11.06 -14.34
CA ALA A 429 11.06 -10.59 -15.60
C ALA A 429 10.34 -9.23 -15.50
N GLY A 430 10.19 -8.70 -14.29
CA GLY A 430 9.31 -7.57 -14.02
C GLY A 430 7.83 -7.96 -14.11
N TRP A 431 6.97 -7.09 -13.57
CA TRP A 431 5.54 -7.38 -13.35
C TRP A 431 4.73 -7.74 -14.62
N LEU A 432 5.20 -7.37 -15.83
CA LEU A 432 4.58 -7.76 -17.10
C LEU A 432 4.90 -9.21 -17.50
N GLY A 433 6.08 -9.71 -17.14
CA GLY A 433 6.50 -11.08 -17.43
C GLY A 433 5.98 -12.09 -16.42
N LEU A 434 5.68 -11.64 -15.20
CA LEU A 434 5.20 -12.45 -14.09
C LEU A 434 3.69 -12.72 -14.17
N ALA A 435 3.28 -13.87 -13.63
CA ALA A 435 1.89 -14.22 -13.44
C ALA A 435 1.68 -15.00 -12.15
N GLY A 436 0.43 -15.01 -11.69
CA GLY A 436 -0.02 -15.83 -10.57
C GLY A 436 -0.14 -15.08 -9.26
N GLN A 437 -0.55 -15.82 -8.22
CA GLN A 437 -0.79 -15.28 -6.89
C GLN A 437 -0.61 -16.35 -5.82
N ILE A 438 -0.33 -15.89 -4.60
CA ILE A 438 -0.22 -16.74 -3.42
C ILE A 438 -0.72 -15.99 -2.20
N ALA A 439 -1.27 -16.69 -1.22
CA ALA A 439 -1.68 -16.12 0.04
C ALA A 439 -0.75 -16.53 1.19
N VAL A 440 -0.54 -15.62 2.14
CA VAL A 440 0.08 -15.92 3.44
C VAL A 440 -0.97 -15.72 4.53
N PRO A 441 -1.11 -16.63 5.51
CA PRO A 441 -2.07 -16.46 6.59
C PRO A 441 -1.64 -15.34 7.55
N GLY A 442 -2.60 -14.49 7.93
CA GLY A 442 -2.47 -13.49 8.99
C GLY A 442 -2.88 -14.05 10.36
N GLU A 443 -2.45 -13.38 11.43
CA GLU A 443 -2.74 -13.81 12.81
C GLU A 443 -4.24 -13.76 13.17
N ASP A 444 -5.01 -12.92 12.49
CA ASP A 444 -6.45 -12.71 12.71
C ASP A 444 -7.34 -13.61 11.83
N GLY A 445 -6.74 -14.56 11.11
CA GLY A 445 -7.44 -15.46 10.19
C GLY A 445 -7.70 -14.88 8.80
N ARG A 446 -7.27 -13.63 8.52
CA ARG A 446 -7.25 -13.09 7.16
C ARG A 446 -6.12 -13.69 6.34
N LEU A 447 -6.21 -13.52 5.04
CA LEU A 447 -5.16 -13.93 4.10
C LEU A 447 -4.59 -12.70 3.41
N THR A 448 -3.28 -12.55 3.42
CA THR A 448 -2.59 -11.55 2.59
C THR A 448 -2.29 -12.17 1.25
N VAL A 449 -3.08 -11.81 0.23
CA VAL A 449 -2.92 -12.29 -1.15
C VAL A 449 -1.93 -11.40 -1.86
N THR A 450 -0.86 -11.97 -2.38
CA THR A 450 0.13 -11.29 -3.20
C THR A 450 -0.03 -11.73 -4.66
N ALA A 451 -0.22 -10.75 -5.55
CA ALA A 451 -0.20 -10.99 -7.00
C ALA A 451 1.18 -10.64 -7.57
N PHE A 452 1.76 -11.56 -8.35
CA PHE A 452 3.13 -11.41 -8.85
C PHE A 452 3.25 -10.56 -10.11
N GLY A 453 2.16 -10.42 -10.89
CA GLY A 453 2.21 -9.66 -12.12
C GLY A 453 0.85 -9.26 -12.67
N SER A 454 0.86 -8.73 -13.88
CA SER A 454 -0.31 -8.17 -14.57
C SER A 454 -1.43 -9.16 -14.88
N ARG A 455 -1.14 -10.46 -14.77
CA ARG A 455 -2.02 -11.58 -15.11
C ARG A 455 -2.02 -12.59 -13.98
N LEU A 456 -3.16 -13.23 -13.74
CA LEU A 456 -3.24 -14.36 -12.81
C LEU A 456 -3.00 -15.71 -13.50
N ALA A 457 -3.15 -15.79 -14.82
CA ALA A 457 -2.90 -17.00 -15.60
C ALA A 457 -2.03 -16.73 -16.82
N ALA A 458 -1.26 -17.75 -17.23
CA ALA A 458 -0.43 -17.71 -18.43
C ALA A 458 -0.28 -19.13 -19.02
N GLY A 459 -0.64 -19.31 -20.30
CA GLY A 459 -0.53 -20.60 -21.01
C GLY A 459 0.83 -20.88 -21.68
N ALA A 460 1.84 -20.04 -21.42
CA ALA A 460 3.18 -20.13 -22.02
C ALA A 460 4.26 -19.71 -21.00
N ALA A 461 4.20 -20.30 -19.81
CA ALA A 461 5.23 -20.08 -18.81
C ALA A 461 6.57 -20.66 -19.29
N GLN A 462 7.66 -19.95 -19.01
CA GLN A 462 9.02 -20.43 -19.23
C GLN A 462 9.61 -20.98 -17.94
N ALA A 463 9.23 -20.44 -16.78
CA ALA A 463 9.61 -20.98 -15.49
C ALA A 463 8.49 -20.77 -14.46
N LEU A 464 8.42 -21.64 -13.46
CA LEU A 464 7.39 -21.71 -12.42
C LEU A 464 8.03 -21.72 -11.03
N ASP A 465 7.26 -21.30 -10.04
CA ASP A 465 7.64 -21.39 -8.63
C ASP A 465 7.50 -22.81 -8.07
N GLY A 466 8.42 -23.18 -7.18
CA GLY A 466 8.52 -24.51 -6.61
C GLY A 466 7.58 -24.85 -5.48
N VAL A 467 6.83 -23.89 -4.92
CA VAL A 467 5.86 -24.17 -3.84
C VAL A 467 4.84 -25.23 -4.25
N PHE A 468 4.49 -25.23 -5.53
CA PHE A 468 3.55 -26.16 -6.13
C PHE A 468 3.83 -26.35 -7.62
N LEU A 469 4.07 -27.59 -8.03
CA LEU A 469 4.22 -27.99 -9.43
C LEU A 469 3.39 -29.26 -9.70
N ALA A 470 2.32 -29.13 -10.49
CA ALA A 470 1.59 -30.29 -11.00
C ALA A 470 2.05 -30.61 -12.42
N CYS A 471 2.18 -31.89 -12.75
CA CYS A 471 2.68 -32.30 -14.06
C CYS A 471 2.15 -33.67 -14.48
N ARG A 472 2.17 -33.91 -15.80
CA ARG A 472 1.99 -35.27 -16.32
C ARG A 472 3.18 -36.12 -15.89
N ARG A 473 2.94 -37.34 -15.42
CA ARG A 473 4.01 -38.26 -14.98
C ARG A 473 5.07 -38.47 -16.05
N GLU A 474 4.67 -38.62 -17.31
CA GLU A 474 5.58 -38.77 -18.45
C GLU A 474 6.53 -37.58 -18.61
N ALA A 475 6.03 -36.35 -18.42
CA ALA A 475 6.82 -35.14 -18.47
C ALA A 475 7.78 -35.09 -17.28
N ALA A 476 7.31 -35.41 -16.07
CA ALA A 476 8.16 -35.46 -14.88
C ALA A 476 9.31 -36.46 -15.02
N LEU A 477 9.04 -37.66 -15.54
CA LEU A 477 10.06 -38.69 -15.76
C LEU A 477 11.05 -38.31 -16.87
N LYS A 478 10.57 -37.68 -17.95
CA LYS A 478 11.42 -37.21 -19.05
C LYS A 478 12.36 -36.10 -18.62
N ILE A 479 11.87 -35.16 -17.81
CA ILE A 479 12.63 -33.97 -17.40
C ILE A 479 13.51 -34.28 -16.19
N GLY A 480 12.94 -34.86 -15.12
CA GLY A 480 13.61 -35.11 -13.85
C GLY A 480 14.13 -33.85 -13.15
N PHE A 481 14.43 -33.93 -11.86
CA PHE A 481 15.11 -32.84 -11.13
C PHE A 481 16.63 -33.07 -11.14
N ASP A 482 17.41 -32.00 -11.35
CA ASP A 482 18.88 -32.08 -11.33
C ASP A 482 19.40 -31.91 -9.89
N ALA A 483 19.47 -33.03 -9.17
CA ALA A 483 19.93 -33.07 -7.78
C ALA A 483 21.45 -32.85 -7.63
N GLU A 484 22.23 -32.98 -8.71
CA GLU A 484 23.67 -32.75 -8.68
C GLU A 484 23.98 -31.25 -8.69
N THR A 485 23.30 -30.49 -9.54
CA THR A 485 23.46 -29.03 -9.60
C THR A 485 22.68 -28.33 -8.49
N PHE A 486 21.45 -28.78 -8.22
CA PHE A 486 20.54 -28.17 -7.23
C PHE A 486 20.44 -29.05 -5.98
N ASP A 487 21.58 -29.19 -5.31
CA ASP A 487 21.82 -30.02 -4.12
C ASP A 487 21.23 -29.47 -2.79
N GLY A 488 20.28 -28.55 -2.82
CA GLY A 488 19.61 -28.03 -1.62
C GLY A 488 18.17 -27.57 -1.85
N TRP A 489 17.82 -26.39 -1.35
CA TRP A 489 16.43 -25.94 -1.20
C TRP A 489 15.98 -24.85 -2.20
N HIS A 490 16.82 -24.49 -3.18
CA HIS A 490 16.51 -23.43 -4.15
C HIS A 490 16.93 -23.80 -5.57
N GLY A 491 16.29 -23.18 -6.56
CA GLY A 491 16.66 -23.24 -7.98
C GLY A 491 16.23 -24.52 -8.71
N TYR A 492 15.85 -25.57 -7.98
CA TYR A 492 15.34 -26.83 -8.55
C TYR A 492 14.06 -26.63 -9.38
N ASP A 493 13.21 -25.69 -8.96
CA ASP A 493 11.93 -25.31 -9.54
C ASP A 493 12.10 -24.56 -10.85
N PHE A 494 12.91 -23.50 -10.82
CA PHE A 494 13.30 -22.75 -12.01
C PHE A 494 13.95 -23.69 -13.03
N ASP A 495 14.92 -24.51 -12.59
CA ASP A 495 15.61 -25.45 -13.48
C ASP A 495 14.67 -26.48 -14.11
N PHE A 496 13.84 -27.14 -13.30
CA PHE A 496 12.90 -28.15 -13.78
C PHE A 496 11.91 -27.56 -14.79
N SER A 497 11.25 -26.47 -14.42
CA SER A 497 10.23 -25.84 -15.26
C SER A 497 10.82 -25.21 -16.53
N PHE A 498 12.01 -24.63 -16.45
CA PHE A 498 12.71 -24.08 -17.61
C PHE A 498 13.18 -25.18 -18.57
N ARG A 499 13.72 -26.30 -18.06
CA ARG A 499 14.04 -27.44 -18.92
C ARG A 499 12.79 -28.09 -19.53
N ALA A 500 11.67 -28.14 -18.80
CA ALA A 500 10.40 -28.60 -19.34
C ALA A 500 9.95 -27.70 -20.52
N HIS A 501 10.02 -26.38 -20.36
CA HIS A 501 9.75 -25.42 -21.43
C HIS A 501 10.66 -25.64 -22.64
N LEU A 502 11.98 -25.74 -22.44
CA LEU A 502 12.95 -25.99 -23.52
C LEU A 502 12.74 -27.34 -24.22
N ALA A 503 12.19 -28.33 -23.52
CA ALA A 503 11.84 -29.64 -24.08
C ALA A 503 10.48 -29.66 -24.81
N GLY A 504 9.81 -28.50 -24.93
CA GLY A 504 8.54 -28.33 -25.63
C GLY A 504 7.30 -28.64 -24.79
N CYS A 505 7.43 -28.83 -23.48
CA CYS A 505 6.26 -28.99 -22.61
C CYS A 505 5.46 -27.69 -22.51
N ARG A 506 4.13 -27.82 -22.50
CA ARG A 506 3.22 -26.69 -22.27
C ARG A 506 3.19 -26.38 -20.77
N CYS A 507 3.96 -25.39 -20.34
CA CYS A 507 3.97 -24.93 -18.97
C CYS A 507 2.96 -23.78 -18.78
N ALA A 508 2.18 -23.82 -17.70
CA ALA A 508 1.17 -22.81 -17.41
C ALA A 508 1.19 -22.32 -15.95
N VAL A 509 0.78 -21.08 -15.75
CA VAL A 509 0.46 -20.51 -14.43
C VAL A 509 -1.05 -20.52 -14.24
N ALA A 510 -1.51 -21.08 -13.13
CA ALA A 510 -2.91 -21.19 -12.73
C ALA A 510 -3.15 -20.46 -11.40
N GLY A 511 -3.42 -19.16 -11.48
CA GLY A 511 -3.66 -18.32 -10.30
C GLY A 511 -4.96 -18.62 -9.56
N ASP A 512 -5.89 -19.36 -10.14
CA ASP A 512 -7.17 -19.73 -9.52
C ASP A 512 -7.12 -21.00 -8.67
N LEU A 513 -5.94 -21.59 -8.45
CA LEU A 513 -5.76 -22.71 -7.53
C LEU A 513 -5.77 -22.28 -6.04
N LEU A 514 -5.62 -20.98 -5.76
CA LEU A 514 -5.77 -20.35 -4.44
C LEU A 514 -4.96 -21.04 -3.31
N LEU A 515 -3.65 -21.14 -3.50
CA LEU A 515 -2.73 -21.74 -2.52
C LEU A 515 -2.34 -20.76 -1.41
N VAL A 516 -2.45 -21.23 -0.17
CA VAL A 516 -1.94 -20.57 1.02
C VAL A 516 -0.59 -21.20 1.39
N HIS A 517 0.40 -20.37 1.68
CA HIS A 517 1.75 -20.81 2.02
C HIS A 517 2.17 -20.13 3.33
N ASP A 518 2.55 -20.92 4.34
CA ASP A 518 2.88 -20.39 5.67
C ASP A 518 4.16 -19.54 5.65
N SER A 519 5.01 -19.67 4.63
CA SER A 519 6.28 -18.94 4.53
C SER A 519 6.28 -17.92 3.39
N ALA A 520 6.87 -16.74 3.63
CA ALA A 520 7.00 -15.68 2.63
C ALA A 520 8.20 -15.88 1.65
N GLY A 521 8.96 -16.97 1.82
CA GLY A 521 10.23 -17.20 1.12
C GLY A 521 11.40 -16.33 1.66
N SER A 522 12.63 -16.73 1.33
CA SER A 522 13.86 -15.99 1.68
C SER A 522 14.66 -15.63 0.44
N PHE A 523 14.09 -14.73 -0.36
CA PHE A 523 14.75 -14.17 -1.54
C PHE A 523 15.97 -13.33 -1.13
N ASP A 524 16.96 -13.23 -2.01
CA ASP A 524 18.21 -12.49 -1.79
C ASP A 524 19.17 -13.01 -0.70
N SER A 525 18.84 -14.09 0.01
CA SER A 525 19.79 -14.71 0.95
C SER A 525 21.06 -15.20 0.25
N PRO A 526 22.23 -15.25 0.93
CA PRO A 526 23.47 -15.77 0.33
C PRO A 526 23.31 -17.18 -0.24
N HIS A 527 22.51 -18.02 0.40
CA HIS A 527 22.18 -19.36 -0.08
C HIS A 527 21.39 -19.31 -1.38
N TRP A 528 20.33 -18.51 -1.44
CA TRP A 528 19.51 -18.37 -2.66
C TRP A 528 20.34 -17.82 -3.84
N ARG A 529 21.21 -16.83 -3.58
CA ARG A 529 22.10 -16.26 -4.60
C ARG A 529 23.05 -17.29 -5.20
N ARG A 530 23.61 -18.19 -4.39
CA ARG A 530 24.46 -19.30 -4.87
C ARG A 530 23.73 -20.21 -5.87
N TYR A 531 22.45 -20.53 -5.64
CA TYR A 531 21.68 -21.36 -6.59
C TYR A 531 21.29 -20.60 -7.85
N CYS A 532 21.07 -19.28 -7.76
CA CYS A 532 20.91 -18.43 -8.93
C CYS A 532 22.17 -18.44 -9.82
N GLU A 533 23.36 -18.33 -9.24
CA GLU A 533 24.63 -18.44 -9.99
C GLU A 533 24.77 -19.78 -10.71
N ARG A 534 24.39 -20.88 -10.05
CA ARG A 534 24.35 -22.21 -10.66
C ARG A 534 23.35 -22.29 -11.82
N ALA A 535 22.16 -21.70 -11.67
CA ALA A 535 21.17 -21.61 -12.75
C ALA A 535 21.70 -20.83 -13.95
N LEU A 536 22.35 -19.68 -13.74
CA LEU A 536 23.01 -18.91 -14.80
C LEU A 536 24.11 -19.70 -15.50
N ALA A 537 24.93 -20.43 -14.74
CA ALA A 537 26.00 -21.25 -15.30
C ALA A 537 25.45 -22.38 -16.18
N LYS A 538 24.43 -23.10 -15.69
CA LYS A 538 23.79 -24.21 -16.39
C LYS A 538 23.04 -23.76 -17.65
N HIS A 539 22.27 -22.68 -17.55
CA HIS A 539 21.37 -22.22 -18.60
C HIS A 539 21.93 -21.10 -19.48
N ARG A 540 23.23 -20.80 -19.38
CA ARG A 540 23.90 -19.68 -20.09
C ARG A 540 23.58 -19.59 -21.58
N ARG A 541 23.43 -20.73 -22.26
CA ARG A 541 23.15 -20.78 -23.71
C ARG A 541 21.68 -20.58 -24.06
N ALA A 542 20.77 -20.85 -23.13
CA ALA A 542 19.33 -20.78 -23.33
C ALA A 542 18.74 -19.48 -22.79
N LEU A 543 19.37 -18.87 -21.79
CA LEU A 543 18.99 -17.55 -21.29
C LEU A 543 19.48 -16.44 -22.23
N PRO A 544 18.77 -15.28 -22.28
CA PRO A 544 19.20 -14.13 -23.07
C PRO A 544 20.58 -13.61 -22.68
N GLU A 545 21.27 -13.00 -23.64
CA GLU A 545 22.53 -12.29 -23.38
C GLU A 545 22.28 -11.15 -22.36
N GLY A 546 23.10 -11.12 -21.30
CA GLY A 546 22.91 -10.19 -20.19
C GLY A 546 21.98 -10.67 -19.07
N ALA A 547 21.42 -11.89 -19.16
CA ALA A 547 20.71 -12.50 -18.04
C ALA A 547 21.59 -12.55 -16.80
N GLY A 548 21.05 -12.05 -15.68
CA GLY A 548 21.80 -11.87 -14.45
C GLY A 548 21.01 -12.26 -13.22
N MET A 549 21.45 -11.72 -12.09
CA MET A 549 20.74 -11.90 -10.83
C MET A 549 19.38 -11.20 -10.90
N PRO A 550 18.28 -11.87 -10.50
CA PRO A 550 16.99 -11.23 -10.33
C PRO A 550 17.07 -10.09 -9.32
N ARG A 551 16.29 -9.03 -9.56
CA ARG A 551 15.95 -8.05 -8.54
C ARG A 551 14.57 -8.39 -8.01
N GLN A 552 14.31 -8.17 -6.72
CA GLN A 552 12.96 -8.32 -6.19
C GLN A 552 11.98 -7.44 -6.99
N PRO A 553 10.91 -8.02 -7.57
CA PRO A 553 9.87 -7.24 -8.22
C PRO A 553 9.10 -6.43 -7.17
N GLN A 554 8.47 -5.33 -7.58
CA GLN A 554 7.42 -4.73 -6.77
C GLN A 554 6.23 -5.67 -6.74
N LEU A 555 5.94 -6.19 -5.55
CA LEU A 555 4.80 -7.05 -5.30
C LEU A 555 3.65 -6.22 -4.74
N TYR A 556 2.43 -6.60 -5.11
CA TYR A 556 1.22 -5.95 -4.63
C TYR A 556 0.38 -6.95 -3.87
N SER A 557 0.03 -6.58 -2.65
CA SER A 557 -0.73 -7.43 -1.75
C SER A 557 -2.03 -6.76 -1.33
N VAL A 558 -3.06 -7.57 -1.14
CA VAL A 558 -4.35 -7.16 -0.59
C VAL A 558 -4.78 -8.16 0.47
N GLU A 559 -5.47 -7.68 1.50
CA GLU A 559 -6.01 -8.54 2.54
C GLU A 559 -7.42 -9.00 2.18
N VAL A 560 -7.63 -10.32 2.23
CA VAL A 560 -8.94 -10.95 2.05
C VAL A 560 -9.41 -11.63 3.33
N ARG A 561 -10.73 -11.61 3.56
CA ARG A 561 -11.40 -12.07 4.78
C ARG A 561 -11.69 -13.56 4.80
N SER A 562 -11.69 -14.20 3.64
CA SER A 562 -12.00 -15.64 3.49
C SER A 562 -11.54 -16.17 2.13
N GLY A 563 -11.46 -17.50 2.01
CA GLY A 563 -11.23 -18.16 0.71
C GLY A 563 -12.30 -17.85 -0.33
N ALA A 564 -13.56 -17.66 0.07
CA ALA A 564 -14.64 -17.28 -0.83
C ALA A 564 -14.46 -15.85 -1.39
N GLU A 565 -14.03 -14.90 -0.54
CA GLU A 565 -13.69 -13.54 -0.98
C GLU A 565 -12.51 -13.57 -1.96
N TRP A 566 -11.49 -14.37 -1.67
CA TRP A 566 -10.36 -14.54 -2.57
C TRP A 566 -10.75 -15.14 -3.92
N GLN A 567 -11.58 -16.18 -3.92
CA GLN A 567 -12.05 -16.84 -5.13
C GLN A 567 -12.86 -15.88 -6.00
N LEU A 568 -13.81 -15.15 -5.41
CA LEU A 568 -14.62 -14.19 -6.15
C LEU A 568 -13.78 -13.03 -6.70
N MET A 569 -12.81 -12.53 -5.93
CA MET A 569 -11.84 -11.54 -6.42
C MET A 569 -11.05 -12.08 -7.62
N THR A 570 -10.60 -13.33 -7.55
CA THR A 570 -9.86 -14.00 -8.62
C THR A 570 -10.70 -14.17 -9.88
N ASP A 571 -11.97 -14.56 -9.73
CA ASP A 571 -12.92 -14.71 -10.83
C ASP A 571 -13.19 -13.40 -11.59
N TYR A 572 -12.98 -12.23 -10.97
CA TYR A 572 -13.08 -10.93 -11.66
C TYR A 572 -11.80 -10.49 -12.36
N LEU A 573 -10.66 -11.07 -11.98
CA LEU A 573 -9.35 -10.74 -12.52
C LEU A 573 -8.97 -11.65 -13.71
N LEU A 574 -9.61 -12.82 -13.81
CA LEU A 574 -9.56 -13.72 -14.97
C LEU A 574 -10.61 -13.33 -16.01
#